data_AF-A0A838VUN7-F1
#
_entry.id   AF-A0A838VUN7-F1
#
_cell.length_a   1.000
_cell.length_b   1.000
_cell.length_c   1.000
_cell.angle_alpha   90.00
_cell.angle_beta   90.00
_cell.angle_gamma   90.00
#
_symmetry.space_group_name_H-M   'P 1'
#
loop_
_entity.id
_entity.type
_entity.pdbx_description
1 polymer ?
#
loop_
_entity_poly.entity_id
_entity_poly.type
_entity_poly.pdbx_seq_one_letter_code
_entity_poly.pdbx_strand_id
1 'polypeptide(L)' 'IILSPSQTGEYLSAATRHEFGHALGIWGHSPLQTDTMYFSQVRHPPAISPRDVNTLKKIYAQPTSLGWTVSNQ' A
#
# COMPACT_ATOMS: atom_id res chain seq x y z
N ILE A 1 -8.94 1.53 -7.27
CA ILE A 1 -10.26 1.53 -6.58
C ILE A 1 -11.14 2.66 -7.14
N ILE A 2 -12.48 2.57 -7.08
CA ILE A 2 -13.37 3.72 -7.39
C ILE A 2 -13.60 4.51 -6.10
N LEU A 3 -13.21 5.78 -6.10
CA LEU A 3 -13.54 6.74 -5.05
C LEU A 3 -14.82 7.48 -5.44
N SER A 4 -15.95 7.15 -4.81
CA SER A 4 -17.18 7.96 -4.96
C SER A 4 -17.15 9.15 -3.99
N PRO A 5 -17.56 10.37 -4.41
CA PRO A 5 -17.73 11.51 -3.51
C PRO A 5 -18.71 11.24 -2.35
N SER A 6 -19.61 10.26 -2.50
CA SER A 6 -20.56 9.84 -1.44
C SER A 6 -20.02 8.74 -0.52
N GLN A 7 -18.85 8.17 -0.81
CA GLN A 7 -18.20 7.17 0.04
C GLN A 7 -17.49 7.87 1.19
N THR A 8 -18.24 8.12 2.26
CA THR A 8 -17.76 8.81 3.44
C THR A 8 -17.36 7.83 4.55
N GLY A 9 -16.49 8.28 5.46
CA GLY A 9 -16.04 7.48 6.61
C GLY A 9 -14.95 6.45 6.27
N GLU A 10 -15.09 5.23 6.79
CA GLU A 10 -14.04 4.20 6.77
C GLU A 10 -13.61 3.77 5.35
N TYR A 11 -14.51 3.87 4.37
CA TYR A 11 -14.21 3.53 2.98
C TYR A 11 -13.20 4.48 2.33
N LEU A 12 -13.25 5.77 2.66
CA LEU A 12 -12.26 6.73 2.18
C LEU A 12 -10.89 6.41 2.74
N SER A 13 -10.78 6.19 4.06
CA SER A 13 -9.52 5.80 4.69
C SER A 13 -8.97 4.48 4.12
N ALA A 14 -9.83 3.50 3.88
CA ALA A 14 -9.43 2.23 3.28
C ALA A 14 -8.88 2.39 1.87
N ALA A 15 -9.58 3.15 1.02
CA ALA A 15 -9.14 3.43 -0.33
C ALA A 15 -7.84 4.25 -0.32
N THR A 16 -7.71 5.26 0.54
CA THR A 16 -6.45 6.01 0.69
C THR A 16 -5.28 5.09 1.06
N ARG A 17 -5.46 4.16 2.00
CA ARG A 17 -4.40 3.19 2.36
C ARG A 17 -3.99 2.32 1.17
N HIS A 18 -4.96 1.84 0.39
CA HIS A 18 -4.69 1.02 -0.79
C HIS A 18 -3.94 1.78 -1.89
N GLU A 19 -4.42 2.97 -2.24
CA GLU A 19 -3.79 3.80 -3.27
C GLU A 19 -2.40 4.30 -2.81
N PHE A 20 -2.20 4.52 -1.50
CA PHE A 20 -0.87 4.79 -0.96
C PHE A 20 0.04 3.55 -1.00
N GLY A 21 -0.50 2.35 -0.82
CA GLY A 21 0.26 1.11 -1.04
C GLY A 21 0.85 1.03 -2.45
N HIS A 22 0.06 1.40 -3.47
CA HIS A 22 0.55 1.54 -4.85
C HIS A 22 1.60 2.64 -4.98
N ALA A 23 1.35 3.82 -4.41
CA ALA A 23 2.30 4.94 -4.45
C ALA A 23 3.65 4.60 -3.78
N LEU A 24 3.64 3.75 -2.75
CA LEU A 24 4.81 3.25 -2.03
C LEU A 24 5.48 2.03 -2.72
N GLY A 25 4.99 1.62 -3.89
CA GLY A 25 5.64 0.63 -4.74
C GLY A 25 5.06 -0.78 -4.69
N ILE A 26 3.91 -1.01 -4.03
CA ILE A 26 3.20 -2.28 -4.16
C ILE A 26 2.43 -2.28 -5.48
N TRP A 27 2.98 -2.92 -6.51
CA TRP A 27 2.35 -2.97 -7.84
C TRP A 27 1.15 -3.91 -7.94
N GLY A 28 1.11 -4.95 -7.12
CA GLY A 28 0.11 -6.02 -7.20
C GLY A 28 -0.99 -5.89 -6.15
N HIS A 29 -2.12 -6.54 -6.42
CA HIS A 29 -3.16 -6.74 -5.41
C HIS A 29 -2.88 -7.99 -4.57
N SER A 30 -3.36 -7.97 -3.33
CA SER A 30 -3.45 -9.17 -2.50
C SER A 30 -4.65 -10.03 -2.95
N PRO A 31 -4.54 -11.37 -2.90
CA PRO A 31 -5.68 -12.27 -3.03
C PRO A 31 -6.49 -12.41 -1.73
N LEU A 32 -6.03 -11.84 -0.61
CA LEU A 32 -6.69 -11.96 0.69
C LEU A 32 -7.47 -10.68 1.01
N GLN A 33 -8.77 -10.82 1.25
CA GLN A 33 -9.66 -9.73 1.65
C GLN A 33 -9.31 -9.05 2.98
N THR A 34 -8.41 -9.67 3.77
CA THR A 34 -7.90 -9.13 5.04
C THR A 34 -6.73 -8.18 4.88
N ASP A 35 -6.21 -8.02 3.66
CA ASP A 35 -5.11 -7.10 3.36
C ASP A 35 -5.63 -5.81 2.75
N THR A 36 -4.93 -4.70 3.01
CA THR A 36 -5.25 -3.39 2.43
C THR A 36 -5.21 -3.44 0.90
N MET A 37 -4.29 -4.22 0.35
CA MET A 37 -4.08 -4.33 -1.09
C MET A 37 -5.06 -5.29 -1.80
N TYR A 38 -6.12 -5.77 -1.14
CA TYR A 38 -7.15 -6.55 -1.83
C TYR A 38 -7.83 -5.72 -2.93
N PHE A 39 -8.07 -6.32 -4.09
CA PHE A 39 -8.47 -5.60 -5.31
C PHE A 39 -9.87 -4.96 -5.25
N SER A 40 -10.72 -5.38 -4.30
CA SER A 40 -12.11 -4.95 -4.19
C SER A 40 -12.40 -4.37 -2.81
N GLN A 41 -13.33 -3.42 -2.75
CA GLN A 41 -13.83 -2.89 -1.49
C GLN A 41 -14.63 -3.97 -0.74
N VAL A 42 -14.41 -4.05 0.57
CA VAL A 42 -15.09 -5.00 1.46
C VAL A 42 -15.94 -4.26 2.48
N ARG A 43 -16.98 -4.92 3.00
CA ARG A 43 -17.96 -4.33 3.93
C ARG A 43 -17.34 -3.80 5.23
N HIS A 44 -16.29 -4.46 5.70
CA HIS A 44 -15.52 -4.07 6.89
C HIS A 44 -14.06 -3.88 6.47
N PRO A 45 -13.66 -2.66 6.12
CA PRO A 45 -12.33 -2.43 5.59
C PRO A 45 -11.24 -2.85 6.56
N PRO A 46 -10.25 -3.66 6.15
CA PRO A 46 -9.20 -4.10 7.04
C PRO A 46 -8.29 -2.94 7.46
N ALA A 47 -7.67 -3.10 8.63
CA ALA A 47 -6.49 -2.31 8.99
C ALA A 47 -5.28 -2.76 8.15
N ILE A 48 -4.17 -2.04 8.28
CA ILE A 48 -2.91 -2.44 7.64
C ILE A 48 -2.47 -3.79 8.22
N SER A 49 -2.32 -4.79 7.37
CA SER A 49 -1.96 -6.14 7.81
C SER A 49 -0.43 -6.28 8.01
N PRO A 50 0.04 -7.25 8.81
CA PRO A 50 1.47 -7.57 8.88
C PRO A 50 2.08 -7.92 7.52
N ARG A 51 1.26 -8.48 6.60
CA ARG A 51 1.70 -8.83 5.25
C ARG A 51 1.86 -7.59 4.37
N ASP A 52 0.99 -6.59 4.49
CA ASP A 52 1.16 -5.28 3.84
C ASP A 52 2.51 -4.67 4.24
N VAL A 53 2.78 -4.61 5.55
CA VAL A 53 4.05 -4.09 6.10
C VAL A 53 5.26 -4.88 5.61
N ASN A 54 5.20 -6.21 5.65
CA ASN A 54 6.30 -7.06 5.21
C ASN A 54 6.55 -6.96 3.70
N THR A 55 5.53 -6.66 2.91
CA THR A 55 5.66 -6.43 1.46
C THR A 55 6.40 -5.13 1.21
N LEU A 56 6.04 -4.04 1.90
CA LEU A 56 6.80 -2.78 1.84
C LEU A 56 8.24 -2.99 2.31
N LYS A 57 8.49 -3.65 3.44
CA LYS A 57 9.86 -3.95 3.89
C LYS A 57 10.69 -4.64 2.81
N LYS A 58 10.11 -5.61 2.08
CA LYS A 58 10.81 -6.29 0.98
C LYS A 58 11.10 -5.36 -0.19
N ILE A 59 10.14 -4.50 -0.57
CA ILE A 59 10.31 -3.50 -1.63
C ILE A 59 11.44 -2.52 -1.28
N TYR A 60 11.40 -1.94 -0.08
CA TYR A 60 12.37 -0.94 0.37
C TYR A 60 13.74 -1.55 0.75
N ALA A 61 13.81 -2.86 0.94
CA ALA A 61 15.09 -3.57 1.08
C ALA A 61 15.75 -3.91 -0.26
N GLN A 62 15.07 -3.71 -1.40
CA GLN A 62 15.70 -3.91 -2.70
C GLN A 62 16.81 -2.87 -2.90
N PRO A 63 17.96 -3.26 -3.50
CA PRO A 63 19.02 -2.32 -3.80
C PRO A 63 18.49 -1.22 -4.74
N THR A 64 18.67 0.04 -4.34
CA THR A 64 18.32 1.17 -5.19
C THR A 64 19.51 1.55 -6.06
N SER A 65 19.29 1.81 -7.33
CA SER A 65 20.27 2.52 -8.17
C SER A 65 20.24 4.05 -7.93
N LEU A 66 19.29 4.53 -7.10
CA LEU A 66 19.22 5.91 -6.62
C LEU A 66 19.99 6.08 -5.30
N GLY A 67 21.02 6.94 -5.31
CA GLY A 67 22.00 7.22 -4.23
C GLY A 67 23.18 6.24 -4.22
N TRP A 68 24.48 6.55 -4.06
CA TRP A 68 25.29 7.75 -3.77
C TRP A 68 26.74 7.54 -4.28
N THR A 69 27.52 8.62 -4.46
CA THR A 69 28.82 8.72 -3.76
C THR A 69 28.83 10.04 -2.99
N VAL A 70 28.73 10.00 -1.65
CA VAL A 70 29.31 11.09 -0.86
C VAL A 70 30.80 10.92 -1.08
N SER A 71 31.44 11.83 -1.79
CA SER A 71 32.90 11.86 -1.82
C SER A 71 33.36 12.06 -0.38
N ASN A 72 33.94 11.02 0.23
CA ASN A 72 34.69 11.19 1.46
C ASN A 72 35.85 12.14 1.16
N GLN A 73 36.08 13.04 2.12
CA GLN A 73 37.13 14.06 2.11
C GLN A 73 38.51 13.54 1.73
#